data_AF-A0A7I9WXS6-F1
#
_entry.id   AF-A0A7I9WXS6-F1
#
_cell.length_a   1.000
_cell.length_b   1.000
_cell.length_c   1.000
_cell.angle_alpha   90.00
_cell.angle_beta   90.00
_cell.angle_gamma   90.00
#
_symmetry.space_group_name_H-M   'P 1'
#
loop_
_entity.id
_entity.type
_entity.pdbx_description
1 polymer ?
#
loop_
_entity_poly.entity_id
_entity_poly.type
_entity_poly.pdbx_seq_one_letter_code
_entity_poly.pdbx_strand_id
1 'polypeptide(L)'
;MVAPLAAYVPAVQTGNLVYTSGQLPITDGQLLSSGKVGADVTAEDAKQLARVCALNALAAVHALVGIDAVVKVVRSSASWRRPRLRRPARCHQRRLGTLR
;
A
#
# COMPACT_ATOMS: atom_id res chain seq x y z
N MET A 1 -6.35 -18.74 -0.20
CA MET A 1 -5.03 -18.15 0.12
C MET A 1 -4.35 -17.83 -1.20
N VAL A 2 -3.88 -16.60 -1.41
CA VAL A 2 -3.11 -16.25 -2.61
C VAL A 2 -1.71 -16.87 -2.47
N ALA A 3 -1.29 -17.64 -3.48
CA ALA A 3 0.04 -18.21 -3.51
C ALA A 3 1.08 -17.07 -3.58
N PRO A 4 2.19 -17.17 -2.82
CA PRO A 4 3.23 -16.14 -2.83
C PRO A 4 3.80 -15.97 -4.24
N LEU A 5 4.00 -14.72 -4.67
CA LEU A 5 4.50 -14.40 -6.01
C LEU A 5 5.99 -14.73 -6.21
N ALA A 6 6.72 -15.03 -5.14
CA ALA A 6 8.14 -15.41 -5.16
C ALA A 6 8.51 -16.19 -3.88
N ALA A 7 9.80 -16.42 -3.64
CA ALA A 7 10.33 -17.11 -2.46
C ALA A 7 10.28 -16.24 -1.18
N TYR A 8 9.11 -15.69 -0.82
CA TYR A 8 8.90 -15.00 0.45
C TYR A 8 7.67 -15.54 1.17
N VAL A 9 7.76 -15.57 2.51
CA VAL A 9 6.68 -16.05 3.37
C VAL A 9 5.64 -14.93 3.55
N PRO A 10 4.32 -15.21 3.37
CA PRO A 10 3.28 -14.18 3.47
C PRO A 10 3.19 -13.50 4.84
N ALA A 11 3.43 -14.25 5.91
CA ALA A 11 3.48 -13.76 7.29
C ALA A 11 4.49 -14.58 8.10
N VAL A 12 5.20 -13.92 9.01
CA VAL A 12 6.14 -14.55 9.94
C VAL A 12 5.82 -14.09 11.37
N GLN A 13 5.99 -14.99 12.33
CA GLN A 13 5.83 -14.68 13.74
C GLN A 13 7.19 -14.57 14.42
N THR A 14 7.40 -13.48 15.15
CA THR A 14 8.56 -13.27 16.00
C THR A 14 8.07 -12.94 17.40
N GLY A 15 8.19 -13.90 18.33
CA GLY A 15 7.61 -13.78 19.67
C GLY A 15 6.09 -13.64 19.61
N ASN A 16 5.58 -12.55 20.17
CA ASN A 16 4.15 -12.23 20.19
C ASN A 16 3.69 -11.31 19.03
N LEU A 17 4.57 -11.02 18.06
CA LEU A 17 4.25 -10.16 16.92
C LEU A 17 4.21 -10.98 15.63
N VAL A 18 3.17 -10.77 14.84
CA VAL A 18 3.05 -11.30 13.48
C VAL A 18 3.29 -10.17 12.49
N TYR A 19 4.28 -10.36 11.62
CA TYR A 19 4.62 -9.43 10.54
C TYR A 19 4.14 -10.01 9.21
N THR A 20 3.38 -9.22 8.46
CA THR A 20 2.95 -9.57 7.11
C THR A 20 3.84 -8.92 6.07
N SER A 21 4.09 -9.63 4.98
CA SER A 21 4.69 -9.04 3.78
C SER A 21 3.70 -8.07 3.12
N GLY A 22 4.20 -7.22 2.22
CA GLY A 22 3.37 -6.31 1.44
C GLY A 22 2.29 -7.06 0.66
N GLN A 23 1.03 -6.68 0.86
CA GLN A 23 -0.11 -7.31 0.19
C GLN A 23 -0.59 -6.49 -1.01
N LEU A 24 -0.88 -7.19 -2.10
CA LEU A 24 -1.44 -6.62 -3.32
C LEU A 24 -2.95 -6.87 -3.39
N PRO A 25 -3.69 -6.03 -4.15
CA PRO A 25 -5.13 -6.19 -4.35
C PRO A 25 -5.36 -7.30 -5.38
N ILE A 26 -5.07 -8.54 -4.97
CA ILE A 26 -5.25 -9.75 -5.76
C ILE A 26 -6.52 -10.45 -5.31
N THR A 27 -7.36 -10.82 -6.27
CA THR A 27 -8.56 -11.63 -6.08
C THR A 27 -8.54 -12.73 -7.13
N ASP A 28 -8.77 -13.97 -6.71
CA ASP A 28 -8.75 -15.16 -7.58
C ASP A 28 -7.48 -15.28 -8.45
N GLY A 29 -6.33 -14.89 -7.88
CA GLY A 29 -5.03 -14.93 -8.56
C GLY A 29 -4.81 -13.81 -9.56
N GLN A 30 -5.77 -12.89 -9.75
CA GLN A 30 -5.64 -11.75 -10.66
C GLN A 30 -5.48 -10.43 -9.91
N LEU A 31 -4.62 -9.56 -10.45
CA LEU A 31 -4.45 -8.20 -9.93
C LEU A 31 -5.64 -7.35 -10.39
N LEU A 32 -6.42 -6.84 -9.44
CA LEU A 32 -7.65 -6.11 -9.74
C LEU A 32 -7.40 -4.80 -10.51
N SER A 33 -6.32 -4.09 -10.18
CA SER A 33 -5.97 -2.84 -10.85
C SER A 33 -4.52 -2.48 -10.60
N SER A 34 -3.94 -1.73 -11.53
CA SER A 34 -2.60 -1.17 -11.42
C SER A 34 -2.59 0.26 -11.94
N GLY A 35 -1.88 1.15 -11.25
CA GLY A 35 -1.82 2.56 -11.64
C GLY A 35 -1.54 3.50 -10.48
N LYS A 36 -1.61 4.81 -10.73
CA LYS A 36 -1.44 5.87 -9.74
C LYS A 36 -2.78 6.43 -9.29
N VAL A 37 -2.93 6.65 -7.98
CA VAL A 37 -4.16 7.20 -7.39
C VAL A 37 -4.31 8.68 -7.76
N GLY A 38 -5.40 9.04 -8.43
CA GLY A 38 -5.64 10.38 -8.97
C GLY A 38 -5.13 10.60 -10.40
N ALA A 39 -4.64 9.54 -11.06
CA ALA A 39 -4.42 9.57 -12.51
C ALA A 39 -5.14 8.39 -13.18
N ASP A 40 -4.78 7.16 -12.79
CA ASP A 40 -5.30 5.93 -13.40
C ASP A 40 -6.40 5.29 -12.53
N VAL A 41 -6.39 5.57 -11.22
CA VAL A 41 -7.30 5.00 -10.23
C VAL A 41 -7.93 6.12 -9.42
N THR A 42 -9.26 6.12 -9.25
CA THR A 42 -9.94 7.13 -8.44
C THR A 42 -9.67 6.93 -6.94
N ALA A 43 -9.96 7.93 -6.12
CA ALA A 43 -9.78 7.80 -4.67
C ALA A 43 -10.71 6.72 -4.05
N GLU A 44 -11.95 6.61 -4.55
CA GLU A 44 -12.89 5.60 -4.08
C GLU A 44 -12.48 4.19 -4.53
N ASP A 45 -12.02 4.03 -5.76
CA ASP A 45 -11.50 2.73 -6.23
C ASP A 45 -10.25 2.34 -5.44
N ALA A 46 -9.35 3.29 -5.17
CA ALA A 46 -8.17 3.04 -4.33
C ALA A 46 -8.57 2.59 -2.92
N LYS A 47 -9.64 3.13 -2.35
CA LYS A 47 -10.17 2.69 -1.05
C LYS A 47 -10.69 1.25 -1.11
N GLN A 48 -11.39 0.87 -2.18
CA GLN A 48 -11.84 -0.52 -2.36
C GLN A 48 -10.67 -1.49 -2.55
N LEU A 49 -9.67 -1.12 -3.37
CA LEU A 49 -8.46 -1.91 -3.54
C LEU A 49 -7.68 -2.05 -2.22
N ALA A 50 -7.58 -0.98 -1.42
CA ALA A 50 -6.95 -1.04 -0.10
C ALA A 50 -7.67 -2.00 0.85
N ARG A 51 -9.02 -2.06 0.79
CA ARG A 51 -9.81 -3.03 1.55
C ARG A 51 -9.45 -4.46 1.15
N VAL A 52 -9.30 -4.75 -0.14
CA VAL A 52 -8.88 -6.08 -0.62
C VAL A 52 -7.47 -6.42 -0.11
N CYS A 53 -6.52 -5.48 -0.18
CA CYS A 53 -5.17 -5.70 0.38
C CYS A 53 -5.21 -6.04 1.88
N ALA A 54 -6.05 -5.34 2.65
CA ALA A 54 -6.20 -5.58 4.08
C ALA A 54 -6.80 -6.97 4.35
N LEU A 55 -7.81 -7.39 3.59
CA LEU A 55 -8.39 -8.74 3.70
C LEU A 55 -7.35 -9.82 3.38
N ASN A 56 -6.53 -9.62 2.34
CA ASN A 56 -5.44 -10.54 2.01
C ASN A 56 -4.39 -10.62 3.13
N ALA A 57 -4.07 -9.49 3.78
CA ALA A 57 -3.19 -9.48 4.94
C ALA A 57 -3.77 -10.28 6.11
N LEU A 58 -5.06 -10.07 6.41
CA LEU A 58 -5.75 -10.82 7.47
C LEU A 58 -5.83 -12.31 7.16
N ALA A 59 -6.05 -12.69 5.91
CA ALA A 59 -6.03 -14.08 5.48
C ALA A 59 -4.65 -14.74 5.69
N ALA A 60 -3.56 -14.00 5.43
CA ALA A 60 -2.21 -14.48 5.70
C ALA A 60 -1.94 -14.67 7.20
N VAL A 61 -2.43 -13.76 8.05
CA VAL A 61 -2.32 -13.90 9.52
C VAL A 61 -3.16 -15.07 10.02
N HIS A 62 -4.40 -15.19 9.54
CA HIS A 62 -5.30 -16.29 9.90
C HIS A 62 -4.70 -17.65 9.56
N ALA A 63 -4.06 -17.78 8.39
CA ALA A 63 -3.41 -19.02 7.99
C ALA A 63 -2.20 -19.39 8.87
N LEU A 64 -1.56 -18.42 9.55
CA LEU A 64 -0.39 -18.66 10.39
C LEU A 64 -0.78 -19.02 11.84
N VAL A 65 -1.66 -18.22 12.45
CA VAL A 65 -1.97 -18.30 13.89
C VAL A 65 -3.46 -18.42 14.22
N GLY A 66 -4.33 -18.31 13.22
CA GLY A 66 -5.77 -18.11 13.44
C GLY A 66 -6.08 -16.66 13.81
N ILE A 67 -7.20 -16.12 13.30
CA ILE A 67 -7.52 -14.71 13.50
C ILE A 67 -7.94 -14.40 14.95
N ASP A 68 -8.55 -15.37 15.62
CA ASP A 68 -9.03 -15.24 17.00
C ASP A 68 -7.89 -15.12 18.02
N ALA A 69 -6.66 -15.50 17.64
CA ALA A 69 -5.47 -15.33 18.46
C ALA A 69 -4.92 -13.89 18.45
N VAL A 70 -5.40 -13.03 17.53
CA VAL A 70 -4.87 -11.67 17.37
C VAL A 70 -5.54 -10.72 18.35
N VAL A 71 -4.77 -10.21 19.31
CA VAL A 71 -5.29 -9.29 20.35
C VAL A 71 -5.42 -7.84 19.84
N LYS A 72 -4.49 -7.38 18.99
CA LYS A 72 -4.46 -5.98 18.55
C LYS A 72 -3.63 -5.80 17.27
N VAL A 73 -4.09 -4.90 16.40
CA VAL A 73 -3.28 -4.38 15.28
C VAL A 73 -2.44 -3.20 15.77
N VAL A 74 -1.11 -3.37 15.80
CA VAL A 74 -0.18 -2.34 16.28
C VAL A 74 0.23 -1.33 15.20
N ARG A 75 0.27 -1.76 13.93
CA ARG A 75 0.67 -0.94 12.79
C ARG A 75 -0.01 -1.44 11.52
N SER A 76 -0.51 -0.52 10.72
CA SER A 76 -0.91 -0.77 9.33
C SER A 76 -0.16 0.22 8.43
N SER A 77 0.49 -0.28 7.38
CA SER A 77 1.19 0.54 6.39
C SER A 77 0.63 0.26 5.01
N ALA A 78 0.11 1.29 4.36
CA ALA A 78 -0.33 1.22 2.98
C ALA A 78 0.51 2.17 2.13
N SER A 79 1.07 1.66 1.02
CA SER A 79 1.81 2.47 0.05
C SER A 79 1.01 2.64 -1.22
N TRP A 80 0.80 3.87 -1.65
CA TRP A 80 0.13 4.19 -2.90
C TRP A 80 1.04 4.97 -3.82
N ARG A 81 1.08 4.57 -5.09
CA ARG A 81 1.75 5.38 -6.12
C ARG A 81 0.92 6.63 -6.36
N ARG A 82 1.48 7.79 -6.01
CA ARG A 82 0.90 9.10 -6.30
C ARG A 82 1.40 9.60 -7.67
N PRO A 83 0.60 10.37 -8.41
CA PRO A 83 1.06 11.17 -9.54
C PRO A 83 2.24 12.02 -9.06
N ARG A 84 3.27 12.17 -9.90
CA ARG A 84 4.30 13.17 -9.60
C ARG A 84 3.59 14.51 -9.59
N LEU A 85 3.56 15.18 -8.43
CA LEU A 85 3.24 16.60 -8.39
C LEU A 85 4.20 17.28 -9.35
N ARG A 86 3.68 17.84 -10.44
CA ARG A 86 4.43 18.80 -11.25
C ARG A 86 4.80 19.92 -10.28
N ARG A 87 6.07 19.97 -9.85
CA ARG A 87 6.57 21.15 -9.14
C ARG A 87 6.22 22.35 -10.02
N PRO A 88 5.57 23.40 -9.49
CA PRO A 88 5.38 24.61 -10.27
C PRO A 88 6.78 25.03 -10.75
N ALA A 89 6.87 25.32 -12.06
CA ALA A 89 8.07 25.87 -12.64
C ALA A 89 8.54 27.03 -11.75
N ARG A 90 9.84 27.01 -11.43
CA ARG A 90 10.52 27.96 -10.55
C ARG A 90 9.89 29.34 -10.66
N CYS A 91 9.36 29.83 -9.53
CA CYS A 91 9.03 31.23 -9.34
C CYS A 91 10.18 32.06 -9.91
N HIS A 92 9.86 32.89 -10.90
CA HIS A 92 10.78 33.78 -11.58
C HIS A 92 11.81 34.33 -10.59
N GLN A 93 13.09 34.05 -10.85
CA GLN A 93 14.16 34.97 -10.51
C GLN A 93 13.83 36.30 -11.20
N ARG A 94 12.97 37.12 -10.56
CA ARG A 94 12.98 38.56 -10.74
C ARG A 94 14.33 39.00 -10.17
N ARG A 95 15.33 39.06 -11.04
CA ARG A 95 16.54 39.82 -10.83
C ARG A 95 16.10 41.21 -10.37
N LEU A 96 16.33 41.52 -9.09
CA LEU A 96 16.39 42.89 -8.60
C LEU A 96 17.54 43.57 -9.35
N GLY A 97 17.19 44.20 -10.47
CA GLY A 97 18.07 45.06 -11.23
C GLY A 97 18.04 46.45 -10.63
N THR A 98 19.18 46.86 -10.08
CA THR A 98 19.70 48.24 -10.02
C THR A 98 18.82 49.32 -9.38
N LEU A 99 19.17 49.62 -8.11
CA LEU A 99 19.09 50.96 -7.53
C LEU A 99 19.78 51.97 -8.47
N ARG A 100 19.02 53.00 -8.87
CA ARG A 100 19.51 54.33 -9.23
C ARG A 100 18.69 55.34 -8.44
#